data_AF-A0A960PEC8-F1
#
_entry.id   AF-A0A960PEC8-F1
#
_cell.length_a   1.000
_cell.length_b   1.000
_cell.length_c   1.000
_cell.angle_alpha   90.00
_cell.angle_beta   90.00
_cell.angle_gamma   90.00
#
_symmetry.space_group_name_H-M   'P 1'
#
loop_
_entity.id
_entity.type
_entity.pdbx_description
1 polymer ?
#
loop_
_entity_poly.entity_id
_entity_poly.type
_entity_poly.pdbx_seq_one_letter_code
_entity_poly.pdbx_strand_id
1 'polypeptide(L)'
;MIPGQKIQIPKTEGIKYAGSKLKLLPQIFTLASKTGAKTILDGFAGTTRVSQLFAQTGYRVISNDAAVWSKTFANCYLKNTRPGSYYEELIAHLNDLPGKEGWFTENYGGNPVTQSSVGDDGFKKPFQIHNTKKLDAIREEIGNLSLPEDEESVLLT
;
A
#
# COMPACT_ATOMS: atom_id res chain seq x y z
N MET A 1 -32.70 6.98 1.77
CA MET A 1 -32.37 5.79 0.95
C MET A 1 -33.66 5.15 0.49
N ILE A 2 -33.77 4.81 -0.79
CA ILE A 2 -34.95 4.11 -1.34
C ILE A 2 -34.78 2.60 -1.05
N PRO A 3 -35.80 1.90 -0.52
CA PRO A 3 -35.74 0.45 -0.34
C PRO A 3 -35.51 -0.25 -1.69
N GLY A 4 -34.49 -1.12 -1.77
CA GLY A 4 -34.23 -1.95 -2.96
C GLY A 4 -33.09 -1.48 -3.88
N GLN A 5 -32.50 -0.30 -3.66
CA GLN A 5 -31.32 0.12 -4.42
C GLN A 5 -30.08 -0.64 -3.91
N LYS A 6 -29.50 -1.50 -4.75
CA LYS A 6 -28.22 -2.17 -4.43
C LYS A 6 -27.15 -1.10 -4.20
N ILE A 7 -26.56 -1.09 -3.01
CA ILE A 7 -25.42 -0.25 -2.69
C ILE A 7 -24.24 -0.74 -3.53
N GLN A 8 -23.81 0.07 -4.49
CA GLN A 8 -22.60 -0.21 -5.26
C GLN A 8 -21.40 0.18 -4.40
N ILE A 9 -20.73 -0.82 -3.83
CA ILE A 9 -19.48 -0.61 -3.10
C ILE A 9 -18.35 -0.50 -4.11
N PRO A 10 -17.60 0.61 -4.13
CA PRO A 10 -16.48 0.76 -5.04
C PRO A 10 -15.39 -0.28 -4.74
N LYS A 11 -14.60 -0.59 -5.77
CA LYS A 11 -13.40 -1.41 -5.58
C LYS A 11 -12.42 -0.65 -4.70
N THR A 12 -11.85 -1.35 -3.73
CA THR A 12 -10.77 -0.83 -2.89
C THR A 12 -9.56 -1.73 -3.05
N GLU A 13 -8.38 -1.15 -2.93
CA GLU A 13 -7.08 -1.81 -3.10
C GLU A 13 -6.31 -1.87 -1.77
N GLY A 14 -5.21 -2.62 -1.77
CA GLY A 14 -4.30 -2.76 -0.62
C GLY A 14 -3.83 -4.21 -0.42
N ILE A 15 -2.85 -4.39 0.45
CA ILE A 15 -2.20 -5.70 0.69
C ILE A 15 -2.98 -6.60 1.66
N LYS A 16 -2.55 -7.86 1.77
CA LYS A 16 -2.99 -8.76 2.85
C LYS A 16 -2.65 -8.12 4.19
N TYR A 17 -3.67 -7.89 5.00
CA TYR A 17 -3.54 -7.24 6.29
C TYR A 17 -4.52 -7.85 7.28
N ALA A 18 -4.01 -8.18 8.47
CA ALA A 18 -4.83 -8.74 9.54
C ALA A 18 -5.93 -7.74 9.91
N GLY A 19 -7.17 -8.22 10.04
CA GLY A 19 -8.31 -7.37 10.36
C GLY A 19 -8.78 -6.45 9.23
N SER A 20 -8.39 -6.71 7.97
CA SER A 20 -8.94 -6.01 6.80
C SER A 20 -10.47 -6.02 6.80
N LYS A 21 -11.08 -4.84 6.62
CA LYS A 21 -12.53 -4.65 6.63
C LYS A 21 -13.20 -4.86 5.27
N LEU A 22 -12.49 -5.44 4.30
CA LEU A 22 -12.98 -5.63 2.92
C LEU A 22 -14.40 -6.24 2.87
N LYS A 23 -14.64 -7.33 3.60
CA LYS A 23 -15.95 -8.01 3.62
C LYS A 23 -17.04 -7.23 4.36
N LEU A 24 -16.68 -6.23 5.16
CA LEU A 24 -17.57 -5.42 5.98
C LEU A 24 -17.88 -4.05 5.37
N LEU A 25 -17.24 -3.69 4.24
CA LEU A 25 -17.45 -2.41 3.57
C LEU A 25 -18.94 -2.11 3.27
N PRO A 26 -19.76 -3.07 2.78
CA PRO A 26 -21.18 -2.81 2.54
C PRO A 26 -21.93 -2.39 3.81
N GLN A 27 -21.70 -3.08 4.92
CA GLN A 27 -22.37 -2.83 6.20
C GLN A 27 -21.90 -1.51 6.81
N ILE A 28 -20.59 -1.25 6.78
CA ILE A 28 -19.99 0.01 7.26
C ILE A 28 -20.60 1.19 6.49
N PHE A 29 -20.65 1.12 5.15
CA PHE A 29 -21.23 2.16 4.33
C PHE A 29 -22.72 2.39 4.63
N THR A 30 -23.48 1.29 4.76
CA THR A 30 -24.92 1.35 5.05
C THR A 30 -25.20 2.04 6.37
N LEU A 31 -24.45 1.69 7.43
CA LEU A 31 -24.63 2.27 8.75
C LEU A 31 -24.19 3.73 8.80
N ALA A 32 -23.01 4.04 8.25
CA ALA A 32 -22.51 5.41 8.20
C ALA A 32 -23.44 6.34 7.42
N SER A 33 -24.00 5.88 6.29
CA SER A 33 -24.92 6.68 5.47
C SER A 33 -26.21 7.10 6.18
N LYS A 34 -26.63 6.37 7.23
CA LYS A 34 -27.81 6.73 8.04
C LYS A 34 -27.57 7.92 8.96
N THR A 35 -26.31 8.25 9.24
CA THR A 35 -25.96 9.35 10.16
C THR A 35 -26.14 10.73 9.52
N GLY A 36 -26.20 10.82 8.18
CA GLY A 36 -26.18 12.08 7.45
C GLY A 36 -24.82 12.79 7.42
N ALA A 37 -23.78 12.21 8.05
CA ALA A 37 -22.44 12.77 8.04
C ALA A 37 -21.88 12.93 6.63
N LYS A 38 -21.02 13.93 6.44
CA LYS A 38 -20.28 14.18 5.18
C LYS A 38 -18.78 14.08 5.33
N THR A 39 -18.29 14.04 6.56
CA THR A 39 -16.87 13.85 6.90
C THR A 39 -16.72 12.56 7.69
N ILE A 40 -15.72 11.76 7.34
CA ILE A 40 -15.33 10.54 8.05
C ILE A 40 -13.94 10.73 8.64
N LEU A 41 -13.77 10.37 9.91
CA LEU A 41 -12.47 10.17 10.53
C LEU A 41 -12.21 8.67 10.58
N ASP A 42 -11.25 8.21 9.78
CA ASP A 42 -10.72 6.85 9.82
C ASP A 42 -9.43 6.86 10.64
N GLY A 43 -9.56 6.68 11.96
CA GLY A 43 -8.44 6.80 12.91
C GLY A 43 -7.45 5.63 12.91
N PHE A 44 -7.79 4.54 12.21
CA PHE A 44 -7.04 3.28 12.16
C PHE A 44 -7.05 2.74 10.72
N ALA A 45 -6.55 3.56 9.80
CA ALA A 45 -6.73 3.36 8.38
C ALA A 45 -6.09 2.06 7.86
N GLY A 46 -4.97 1.62 8.44
CA GLY A 46 -4.20 0.46 7.97
C GLY A 46 -3.90 0.58 6.48
N THR A 47 -4.41 -0.35 5.68
CA THR A 47 -4.27 -0.33 4.20
C THR A 47 -5.29 0.55 3.47
N THR A 48 -6.03 1.38 4.21
CA THR A 48 -6.96 2.43 3.73
C THR A 48 -8.26 1.96 3.06
N ARG A 49 -8.64 0.68 3.13
CA ARG A 49 -9.87 0.19 2.46
C ARG A 49 -11.14 0.95 2.86
N VAL A 50 -11.31 1.28 4.14
CA VAL A 50 -12.49 2.04 4.62
C VAL A 50 -12.40 3.49 4.16
N SER A 51 -11.23 4.11 4.29
CA SER A 51 -10.96 5.45 3.75
C SER A 51 -11.26 5.55 2.25
N GLN A 52 -10.80 4.60 1.43
CA GLN A 52 -11.04 4.54 -0.02
C GLN A 52 -12.54 4.43 -0.34
N LEU A 53 -13.27 3.56 0.37
CA LEU A 53 -14.72 3.44 0.22
C LEU A 53 -15.41 4.80 0.35
N PHE A 54 -15.10 5.53 1.43
CA PHE A 54 -15.78 6.80 1.71
C PHE A 54 -15.32 7.92 0.77
N ALA A 55 -14.04 8.00 0.44
CA ALA A 55 -13.53 8.98 -0.52
C ALA A 55 -14.15 8.80 -1.91
N GLN A 56 -14.21 7.56 -2.41
CA GLN A 56 -14.80 7.23 -3.72
C GLN A 56 -16.34 7.40 -3.75
N THR A 57 -16.99 7.50 -2.59
CA THR A 57 -18.44 7.74 -2.48
C THR A 57 -18.76 9.19 -2.13
N GLY A 58 -17.80 10.10 -2.24
CA GLY A 58 -18.00 11.56 -2.13
C GLY A 58 -17.95 12.11 -0.71
N TYR A 59 -17.48 11.34 0.27
CA TYR A 59 -17.25 11.85 1.62
C TYR A 59 -15.90 12.56 1.69
N ARG A 60 -15.80 13.57 2.54
CA ARG A 60 -14.51 14.09 2.99
C ARG A 60 -13.91 13.10 3.98
N VAL A 61 -12.70 12.62 3.73
CA VAL A 61 -12.04 11.62 4.60
C VAL A 61 -10.81 12.22 5.25
N ILE A 62 -10.71 12.06 6.58
CA ILE A 62 -9.49 12.25 7.34
C ILE A 62 -8.98 10.85 7.69
N SER A 63 -7.85 10.46 7.12
CA SER A 63 -7.25 9.14 7.27
C SER A 63 -6.02 9.23 8.17
N ASN A 64 -5.96 8.40 9.20
CA ASN A 64 -4.89 8.38 10.20
C ASN A 64 -4.55 6.94 10.57
N ASP A 65 -3.28 6.70 10.87
CA ASP A 65 -2.82 5.49 11.54
C ASP A 65 -1.55 5.80 12.34
N ALA A 66 -1.26 5.00 13.37
CA ALA A 66 -0.02 5.11 14.12
C ALA A 66 1.17 4.52 13.32
N ALA A 67 0.90 3.59 12.41
CA ALA A 67 1.93 2.95 11.61
C ALA A 67 2.32 3.82 10.41
N VAL A 68 3.60 4.20 10.35
CA VAL A 68 4.15 5.12 9.32
C VAL A 68 3.84 4.64 7.89
N TRP A 69 3.92 3.33 7.63
CA TRP A 69 3.65 2.75 6.30
C TRP A 69 2.20 2.95 5.82
N SER A 70 1.25 3.20 6.72
CA SER A 70 -0.14 3.47 6.33
C SER A 70 -0.25 4.76 5.51
N LYS A 71 0.61 5.75 5.79
CA LYS A 71 0.69 7.00 5.04
C LYS A 71 0.97 6.75 3.56
N THR A 72 1.83 5.79 3.22
CA THR A 72 2.14 5.41 1.84
C THR A 72 0.87 4.95 1.11
N PHE A 73 0.05 4.08 1.72
CA PHE A 73 -1.23 3.68 1.11
C PHE A 73 -2.22 4.85 1.02
N ALA A 74 -2.28 5.72 2.02
CA ALA A 74 -3.16 6.88 2.00
C ALA A 74 -2.78 7.85 0.87
N ASN A 75 -1.49 8.10 0.67
CA ASN A 75 -0.97 8.91 -0.42
C ASN A 75 -1.28 8.26 -1.78
N CYS A 76 -0.95 6.97 -1.96
CA CYS A 76 -1.22 6.25 -3.20
C CYS A 76 -2.72 6.23 -3.56
N TYR A 77 -3.61 5.87 -2.63
CA TYR A 77 -5.01 5.59 -2.97
C TYR A 77 -5.98 6.75 -2.72
N LEU A 78 -5.58 7.79 -1.97
CA LEU A 78 -6.44 8.94 -1.66
C LEU A 78 -5.88 10.28 -2.16
N LYS A 79 -4.61 10.34 -2.60
CA LYS A 79 -3.98 11.58 -3.08
C LYS A 79 -3.53 11.52 -4.53
N ASN A 80 -3.10 10.36 -5.02
CA ASN A 80 -2.75 10.21 -6.42
C ASN A 80 -3.92 10.61 -7.34
N THR A 81 -3.59 11.39 -8.37
CA THR A 81 -4.53 11.86 -9.40
C THR A 81 -4.23 11.31 -10.79
N ARG A 82 -3.14 10.55 -10.95
CA ARG A 82 -2.71 9.97 -12.21
C ARG A 82 -3.27 8.55 -12.41
N PRO A 83 -3.63 8.17 -13.65
CA PRO A 83 -4.03 6.81 -13.95
C PRO A 83 -2.84 5.85 -13.89
N GLY A 84 -3.09 4.55 -13.74
CA GLY A 84 -2.03 3.53 -13.72
C GLY A 84 -1.14 3.54 -14.96
N SER A 85 -1.70 3.85 -16.14
CA SER A 85 -0.96 3.92 -17.40
C SER A 85 0.13 4.99 -17.43
N TYR A 86 0.03 6.02 -16.59
CA TYR A 86 1.06 7.04 -16.44
C TYR A 86 2.36 6.47 -15.85
N TYR A 87 2.26 5.42 -15.02
CA TYR A 87 3.41 4.84 -14.33
C TYR A 87 4.03 3.63 -15.06
N GLU A 88 3.48 3.22 -16.21
CA GLU A 88 3.91 2.00 -16.90
C GLU A 88 5.39 2.03 -17.28
N GLU A 89 5.88 3.15 -17.84
CA GLU A 89 7.29 3.32 -18.22
C GLU A 89 8.22 3.35 -16.99
N LEU A 90 7.80 4.05 -15.92
CA LEU A 90 8.57 4.08 -14.66
C LEU A 90 8.66 2.70 -14.03
N ILE A 91 7.55 1.95 -14.00
CA ILE A 91 7.51 0.58 -13.49
C ILE A 91 8.39 -0.33 -14.34
N ALA A 92 8.36 -0.18 -15.68
CA ALA A 92 9.23 -0.94 -16.58
C ALA A 92 10.71 -0.67 -16.30
N HIS A 93 11.10 0.60 -16.16
CA HIS A 93 12.46 1.01 -15.78
C HIS A 93 12.89 0.38 -14.45
N LEU A 94 12.09 0.52 -13.39
CA LEU A 94 12.39 -0.06 -12.07
C LEU A 94 12.53 -1.59 -12.13
N ASN A 95 11.68 -2.24 -12.92
CA ASN A 95 11.71 -3.68 -13.12
C ASN A 95 12.92 -4.16 -13.92
N ASP A 96 13.56 -3.32 -14.72
CA ASP A 96 14.76 -3.67 -15.50
C ASP A 96 16.08 -3.49 -14.73
N LEU A 97 16.09 -2.67 -13.67
CA LEU A 97 17.30 -2.39 -12.88
C LEU A 97 18.08 -3.66 -12.47
N PRO A 98 19.42 -3.71 -12.64
CA PRO A 98 20.21 -4.78 -12.07
C PRO A 98 20.11 -4.74 -10.54
N GLY A 99 19.92 -5.90 -9.91
CA GLY A 99 19.91 -5.99 -8.45
C GLY A 99 21.26 -5.60 -7.87
N LYS A 100 21.23 -4.90 -6.73
CA LYS A 100 22.43 -4.43 -6.02
C LYS A 100 22.33 -4.71 -4.54
N GLU A 101 23.45 -4.85 -3.85
CA GLU A 101 23.44 -5.05 -2.41
C GLU A 101 23.21 -3.73 -1.68
N GLY A 102 22.37 -3.78 -0.65
CA GLY A 102 22.07 -2.66 0.22
C GLY A 102 21.49 -3.13 1.56
N TRP A 103 20.80 -2.22 2.24
CA TRP A 103 20.32 -2.45 3.60
C TRP A 103 19.34 -3.64 3.70
N PHE A 104 18.44 -3.82 2.72
CA PHE A 104 17.51 -4.96 2.75
C PHE A 104 18.23 -6.28 2.52
N THR A 105 19.22 -6.31 1.63
CA THR A 105 20.03 -7.49 1.37
C THR A 105 20.79 -7.91 2.63
N GLU A 106 21.44 -6.97 3.30
CA GLU A 106 22.18 -7.21 4.54
C GLU A 106 21.25 -7.74 5.65
N ASN A 107 20.11 -7.09 5.86
CA ASN A 107 19.27 -7.36 7.02
C ASN A 107 18.28 -8.51 6.80
N TYR A 108 17.81 -8.75 5.57
CA TYR A 108 16.73 -9.70 5.28
C TYR A 108 17.03 -10.70 4.16
N GLY A 109 18.15 -10.55 3.44
CA GLY A 109 18.56 -11.43 2.35
C GLY A 109 19.19 -12.74 2.86
N GLY A 110 18.61 -13.87 2.48
CA GLY A 110 19.07 -15.21 2.82
C GLY A 110 19.66 -15.92 1.62
N ASN A 111 20.75 -16.66 1.84
CA ASN A 111 21.33 -17.53 0.81
C ASN A 111 20.51 -18.83 0.72
N PRO A 112 19.87 -19.13 -0.44
CA PRO A 112 19.02 -20.31 -0.58
C PRO A 112 19.80 -21.63 -0.44
N VAL A 113 21.13 -21.63 -0.58
CA VAL A 113 21.96 -22.84 -0.53
C VAL A 113 22.18 -23.34 0.90
N THR A 114 22.08 -22.47 1.92
CA THR A 114 22.36 -22.85 3.32
C THR A 114 21.28 -23.74 3.94
N GLN A 115 20.14 -23.94 3.25
CA GLN A 115 18.95 -24.64 3.74
C GLN A 115 18.43 -24.14 5.11
N SER A 116 18.88 -22.95 5.53
CA SER A 116 18.50 -22.30 6.77
C SER A 116 17.98 -20.90 6.45
N SER A 117 16.88 -20.53 7.10
CA SER A 117 16.41 -19.15 7.09
C SER A 117 17.16 -18.27 8.09
N VAL A 118 18.01 -18.84 8.94
CA VAL A 118 18.83 -18.08 9.90
C VAL A 118 20.17 -17.77 9.24
N GLY A 119 20.51 -16.49 9.17
CA GLY A 119 21.81 -16.02 8.67
C GLY A 119 22.92 -16.19 9.69
N ASP A 120 24.15 -15.88 9.27
CA ASP A 120 25.35 -15.99 10.12
C ASP A 120 25.30 -15.03 11.34
N ASP A 121 24.47 -13.99 11.24
CA ASP A 121 24.17 -13.03 12.32
C ASP A 121 23.15 -13.56 13.35
N GLY A 122 22.64 -14.78 13.16
CA GLY A 122 21.64 -15.40 14.02
C GLY A 122 20.21 -14.90 13.79
N PHE A 123 19.97 -14.01 12.82
CA PHE A 123 18.64 -13.49 12.51
C PHE A 123 17.98 -14.22 11.35
N LYS A 124 16.65 -14.25 11.36
CA LYS A 124 15.88 -14.80 10.24
C LYS A 124 15.96 -13.88 9.02
N LYS A 125 16.28 -14.45 7.87
CA LYS A 125 16.32 -13.85 6.54
C LYS A 125 15.10 -14.32 5.75
N PRO A 126 13.97 -13.59 5.80
CA PRO A 126 12.70 -14.03 5.23
C PRO A 126 12.67 -14.04 3.70
N PHE A 127 13.62 -13.39 3.03
CA PHE A 127 13.65 -13.25 1.58
C PHE A 127 14.93 -13.83 0.99
N GLN A 128 14.86 -14.40 -0.21
CA GLN A 128 16.06 -14.81 -0.92
C GLN A 128 16.89 -13.59 -1.34
N ILE A 129 18.21 -13.75 -1.36
CA ILE A 129 19.15 -12.66 -1.59
C ILE A 129 18.91 -11.91 -2.92
N HIS A 130 18.50 -12.59 -4.00
CA HIS A 130 18.25 -11.92 -5.27
C HIS A 130 17.03 -10.97 -5.21
N ASN A 131 16.02 -11.28 -4.40
CA ASN A 131 14.82 -10.43 -4.24
C ASN A 131 15.15 -9.17 -3.45
N THR A 132 15.98 -9.30 -2.40
CA THR A 132 16.41 -8.15 -1.61
C THR A 132 17.37 -7.25 -2.38
N LYS A 133 18.24 -7.83 -3.23
CA LYS A 133 19.06 -7.04 -4.16
C LYS A 133 18.23 -6.21 -5.14
N LYS A 134 17.14 -6.80 -5.65
CA LYS A 134 16.21 -6.09 -6.53
C LYS A 134 15.46 -4.98 -5.77
N LEU A 135 15.02 -5.28 -4.55
CA LEU A 135 14.38 -4.29 -3.66
C LEU A 135 15.31 -3.11 -3.34
N ASP A 136 16.58 -3.38 -3.01
CA ASP A 136 17.57 -2.33 -2.73
C ASP A 136 17.79 -1.42 -3.96
N ALA A 137 17.91 -2.01 -5.16
CA ALA A 137 18.04 -1.25 -6.40
C ALA A 137 16.83 -0.34 -6.66
N ILE A 138 15.61 -0.90 -6.56
CA ILE A 138 14.36 -0.17 -6.80
C ILE A 138 14.16 0.94 -5.76
N ARG A 139 14.42 0.65 -4.48
CA ARG A 139 14.25 1.62 -3.39
C ARG A 139 15.19 2.80 -3.52
N GLU A 140 16.44 2.57 -3.91
CA GLU A 140 17.37 3.66 -4.18
C GLU A 140 16.93 4.47 -5.41
N GLU A 141 16.56 3.81 -6.50
CA GLU A 141 16.16 4.51 -7.72
C GLU A 141 14.92 5.38 -7.50
N ILE A 142 13.91 4.89 -6.76
CA ILE A 142 12.74 5.69 -6.36
C ILE A 142 13.18 6.96 -5.62
N GLY A 143 14.18 6.87 -4.74
CA GLY A 143 14.75 8.04 -4.05
C GLY A 143 15.48 9.00 -4.99
N ASN A 144 16.18 8.49 -6.00
CA ASN A 144 16.90 9.31 -6.99
C ASN A 144 15.95 10.06 -7.92
N LEU A 145 14.82 9.46 -8.29
CA LEU A 145 13.81 10.07 -9.17
C LEU A 145 13.21 11.36 -8.57
N SER A 146 13.31 11.58 -7.25
CA SER A 146 12.87 12.81 -6.56
C SER A 146 11.43 13.22 -6.90
N LEU A 147 10.53 12.23 -6.94
CA LEU A 147 9.12 12.42 -7.31
C LEU A 147 8.32 13.10 -6.19
N PRO A 148 7.15 13.69 -6.51
CA PRO A 148 6.17 14.08 -5.49
C PRO A 148 5.80 12.89 -4.57
N GLU A 149 5.52 13.16 -3.30
CA GLU A 149 5.31 12.12 -2.28
C GLU A 149 4.19 11.12 -2.63
N ASP A 150 3.12 11.59 -3.28
CA ASP A 150 2.01 10.75 -3.72
C ASP A 150 2.40 9.85 -4.89
N GLU A 151 3.19 10.34 -5.84
CA GLU A 151 3.73 9.53 -6.93
C GLU A 151 4.78 8.53 -6.44
N GLU A 152 5.67 8.93 -5.53
CA GLU A 152 6.60 8.02 -4.84
C GLU A 152 5.82 6.90 -4.15
N SER A 153 4.74 7.26 -3.44
CA SER A 153 3.91 6.29 -2.75
C SER A 153 3.23 5.29 -3.70
N VAL A 154 2.88 5.69 -4.92
CA VAL A 154 2.36 4.76 -5.94
C VAL A 154 3.43 3.73 -6.34
N LEU A 155 4.69 4.15 -6.52
CA LEU A 155 5.78 3.24 -6.89
C LEU A 155 6.18 2.28 -5.75
N LEU A 156 5.75 2.56 -4.52
CA LEU A 156 6.00 1.72 -3.34
C LEU A 156 4.89 0.71 -3.02
N THR A 157 3.77 0.74 -3.75
CA THR A 157 2.58 -0.09 -3.48
C THR A 157 2.26 -1.04 -4.62
#